data_AF-A0A3A8JKD8-F1
#
_entry.id   AF-A0A3A8JKD8-F1
#
_cell.length_a   1.000
_cell.length_b   1.000
_cell.length_c   1.000
_cell.angle_alpha   90.00
_cell.angle_beta   90.00
_cell.angle_gamma   90.00
#
_symmetry.space_group_name_H-M   'P 1'
#
loop_
_entity.id
_entity.type
_entity.pdbx_description
1 polymer ?
#
loop_
_entity_poly.entity_id
_entity_poly.type
_entity_poly.pdbx_seq_one_letter_code
_entity_poly.pdbx_strand_id
1 'polypeptide(L)'
;MFQEQPMCNSARLDSSGQPRSGFDTRLRPDTARTAVKGGAPLSTERTANCVVVNQWGSAISGVTLRHRYNNDPSYQQQGNWPSLAQNATSSSFPATYWTGAIGHDYWWVQFQDDNGKIWTCKQNFYCTLDASDDGTTVYFFLNGASEDMKIQMTSNGCDISLYES
;
A
#
# COMPACT_ATOMS: atom_id res chain seq x y z
N MET A 1 -14.80 41.95 61.23
CA MET A 1 -14.84 42.86 60.07
C MET A 1 -13.44 42.93 59.47
N PHE A 2 -13.08 41.97 58.61
CA PHE A 2 -11.92 42.02 57.70
C PHE A 2 -12.16 40.92 56.66
N GLN A 3 -12.52 41.30 55.43
CA GLN A 3 -12.44 40.43 54.27
C GLN A 3 -11.69 41.20 53.19
N GLU A 4 -10.37 41.01 53.16
CA GLU A 4 -9.55 41.19 51.98
C GLU A 4 -8.51 40.08 51.98
N GLN A 5 -8.61 39.16 51.01
CA GLN A 5 -7.62 39.04 49.94
C GLN A 5 -7.91 37.76 49.10
N PRO A 6 -7.99 37.87 47.77
CA PRO A 6 -8.02 36.71 46.91
C PRO A 6 -6.60 36.14 46.83
N MET A 7 -6.34 35.03 47.51
CA MET A 7 -5.13 34.25 47.23
C MET A 7 -5.31 33.50 45.91
N CYS A 8 -5.08 34.20 44.79
CA CYS A 8 -4.71 33.53 43.55
C CYS A 8 -3.32 32.92 43.75
N ASN A 9 -3.34 31.62 44.04
CA ASN A 9 -2.19 30.76 44.22
C ASN A 9 -1.19 30.97 43.06
N SER A 10 -0.05 31.62 43.35
CA SER A 10 0.95 32.06 42.36
C SER A 10 1.70 30.91 41.66
N ALA A 11 1.32 29.66 41.90
CA ALA A 11 1.90 28.49 41.25
C ALA A 11 1.39 28.25 39.81
N ARG A 12 0.42 29.06 39.33
CA ARG A 12 -0.25 28.82 38.03
C ARG A 12 0.19 29.76 36.89
N LEU A 13 1.09 30.71 37.12
CA LEU A 13 1.54 31.65 36.09
C LEU A 13 3.04 31.46 35.77
N ASP A 14 3.44 31.77 34.55
CA ASP A 14 4.84 31.84 34.14
C ASP A 14 5.45 33.23 34.42
N SER A 15 6.73 33.41 34.08
CA SER A 15 7.47 34.66 34.31
C SER A 15 6.95 35.86 33.50
N SER A 16 5.99 35.65 32.59
CA SER A 16 5.30 36.70 31.85
C SER A 16 3.90 37.02 32.40
N GLY A 17 3.52 36.39 33.52
CA GLY A 17 2.21 36.55 34.16
C GLY A 17 1.09 35.80 33.43
N GLN A 18 1.42 34.90 32.49
CA GLN A 18 0.44 34.09 31.77
C GLN A 18 0.21 32.73 32.43
N PRO A 19 -1.00 32.12 32.33
CA PRO A 19 -1.25 30.78 32.85
C PRO A 19 -0.29 29.73 32.28
N ARG A 20 0.35 28.95 33.14
CA ARG A 20 1.15 27.77 32.74
C ARG A 20 0.25 26.82 31.93
N SER A 21 0.69 26.43 30.74
CA SER A 21 -0.12 25.66 29.79
C SER A 21 -0.70 24.40 30.44
N GLY A 22 -2.01 24.18 30.28
CA GLY A 22 -2.70 23.00 30.82
C GLY A 22 -4.05 23.27 31.48
N PHE A 23 -4.42 24.53 31.71
CA PHE A 23 -5.76 24.94 32.15
C PHE A 23 -6.46 25.75 31.07
N ASP A 24 -7.04 25.05 30.11
CA ASP A 24 -7.90 25.64 29.08
C ASP A 24 -9.24 26.02 29.72
N THR A 25 -9.57 27.31 29.80
CA THR A 25 -10.90 27.76 30.22
C THR A 25 -11.67 28.20 28.98
N ARG A 26 -12.91 27.73 28.85
CA ARG A 26 -13.81 27.91 27.68
C ARG A 26 -14.05 29.36 27.24
N LEU A 27 -13.54 30.36 27.95
CA LEU A 27 -13.75 31.78 27.69
C LEU A 27 -12.53 32.49 27.07
N ARG A 28 -11.35 31.87 27.01
CA ARG A 28 -10.16 32.42 26.33
C ARG A 28 -9.30 31.29 25.75
N PRO A 29 -9.62 30.76 24.56
CA PRO A 29 -8.77 29.76 23.92
C PRO A 29 -7.40 30.39 23.60
N ASP A 30 -6.34 29.69 24.00
CA ASP A 30 -4.97 30.03 23.65
C ASP A 30 -4.77 29.87 22.14
N THR A 31 -4.75 30.99 21.42
CA THR A 31 -4.50 31.05 19.97
C THR A 31 -3.02 30.89 19.61
N ALA A 32 -2.11 30.89 20.59
CA ALA A 32 -0.68 30.63 20.39
C ALA A 32 -0.33 29.13 20.48
N ARG A 33 -1.30 28.28 20.85
CA ARG A 33 -1.22 26.85 20.61
C ARG A 33 -1.40 26.62 19.11
N THR A 34 -0.34 26.85 18.36
CA THR A 34 -0.17 26.22 17.05
C THR A 34 -0.47 24.76 17.31
N ALA A 35 -1.58 24.29 16.74
CA ALA A 35 -1.91 22.89 16.80
C ALA A 35 -0.65 22.18 16.29
N VAL A 36 0.08 21.51 17.20
CA VAL A 36 0.89 20.37 16.79
C VAL A 36 -0.16 19.34 16.43
N LYS A 37 -0.77 19.54 15.27
CA LYS A 37 -1.51 18.56 14.52
C LYS A 37 -0.44 17.51 14.30
N GLY A 38 -0.43 16.49 15.16
CA GLY A 38 0.45 15.34 15.00
C GLY A 38 0.41 15.00 13.53
N GLY A 39 1.56 15.16 12.87
CA GLY A 39 1.64 15.05 11.43
C GLY A 39 1.01 13.72 11.08
N ALA A 40 -0.09 13.76 10.32
CA ALA A 40 -0.60 12.54 9.71
C ALA A 40 0.61 11.89 9.01
N PRO A 41 0.81 10.57 9.11
CA PRO A 41 1.88 9.95 8.35
C PRO A 41 1.67 10.37 6.89
N LEU A 42 2.61 11.14 6.36
CA LEU A 42 2.57 11.62 4.99
C LEU A 42 2.72 10.36 4.13
N SER A 43 1.67 9.99 3.41
CA SER A 43 1.76 8.86 2.49
C SER A 43 2.80 9.18 1.43
N THR A 44 3.76 8.29 1.22
CA THR A 44 4.80 8.45 0.21
C THR A 44 4.46 7.58 -0.99
N GLU A 45 4.26 8.20 -2.14
CA GLU A 45 4.12 7.52 -3.43
C GLU A 45 5.45 6.89 -3.82
N ARG A 46 5.39 5.64 -4.30
CA ARG A 46 6.53 4.81 -4.70
C ARG A 46 6.20 4.03 -5.96
N THR A 47 7.20 3.43 -6.58
CA THR A 47 6.98 2.61 -7.78
C THR A 47 7.84 1.35 -7.76
N ALA A 48 7.25 0.21 -8.10
CA ALA A 48 7.96 -1.05 -8.30
C ALA A 48 7.83 -1.53 -9.76
N ASN A 49 8.82 -2.27 -10.24
CA ASN A 49 8.80 -2.84 -11.59
C ASN A 49 8.27 -4.27 -11.55
N CYS A 50 7.08 -4.51 -12.11
CA CYS A 50 6.44 -5.82 -12.06
C CYS A 50 6.73 -6.63 -13.32
N VAL A 51 7.15 -7.89 -13.15
CA VAL A 51 7.39 -8.85 -14.23
C VAL A 51 6.67 -10.16 -13.97
N VAL A 52 6.15 -10.78 -15.03
CA VAL A 52 5.56 -12.13 -14.97
C VAL A 52 6.59 -13.14 -15.44
N VAL A 53 6.74 -14.23 -14.70
CA VAL A 53 7.58 -15.36 -15.05
C VAL A 53 6.67 -16.56 -15.34
N ASN A 54 6.71 -17.05 -16.57
CA ASN A 54 5.93 -18.22 -16.94
C ASN A 54 6.63 -19.50 -16.46
N GLN A 55 6.10 -20.14 -15.43
CA GLN A 55 6.50 -21.48 -14.98
C GLN A 55 5.32 -22.46 -15.09
N TRP A 56 4.41 -22.21 -16.03
CA TRP A 56 3.16 -22.97 -16.15
C TRP A 56 3.39 -24.43 -16.54
N GLY A 57 4.47 -24.72 -17.26
CA GLY A 57 4.78 -26.02 -17.85
C GLY A 57 4.66 -26.02 -19.38
N SER A 58 4.03 -24.98 -19.94
CA SER A 58 3.86 -24.75 -21.37
C SER A 58 3.87 -23.25 -21.68
N ALA A 59 3.80 -22.87 -22.95
CA ALA A 59 3.63 -21.47 -23.33
C ALA A 59 2.22 -20.99 -22.93
N ILE A 60 2.13 -19.76 -22.43
CA ILE A 60 0.86 -19.10 -22.10
C ILE A 60 0.64 -17.90 -23.01
N SER A 61 -0.63 -17.56 -23.25
CA SER A 61 -1.02 -16.44 -24.10
C SER A 61 -2.02 -15.50 -23.42
N GLY A 62 -2.17 -14.29 -23.95
CA GLY A 62 -3.11 -13.30 -23.42
C GLY A 62 -2.86 -12.92 -21.96
N VAL A 63 -1.59 -12.84 -21.55
CA VAL A 63 -1.21 -12.61 -20.16
C VAL A 63 -1.51 -11.16 -19.77
N THR A 64 -2.33 -10.99 -18.75
CA THR A 64 -2.63 -9.70 -18.13
C THR A 64 -2.29 -9.77 -16.65
N LEU A 65 -1.46 -8.87 -16.17
CA LEU A 65 -1.23 -8.65 -14.75
C LEU A 65 -1.71 -7.25 -14.39
N ARG A 66 -2.62 -7.16 -13.42
CA ARG A 66 -3.26 -5.92 -12.99
C ARG A 66 -2.88 -5.61 -11.53
N HIS A 67 -2.53 -4.35 -11.31
CA HIS A 67 -2.36 -3.73 -10.01
C HIS A 67 -3.47 -2.70 -9.74
N ARG A 68 -3.93 -2.60 -8.50
CA ARG A 68 -4.71 -1.47 -7.98
C ARG A 68 -4.33 -1.17 -6.53
N TYR A 69 -3.98 0.07 -6.23
CA TYR A 69 -3.89 0.52 -4.85
C TYR A 69 -5.30 0.70 -4.25
N ASN A 70 -5.53 0.20 -3.03
CA ASN A 70 -6.83 0.18 -2.34
C ASN A 70 -7.98 -0.51 -3.12
N ASN A 71 -7.64 -1.33 -4.12
CA ASN A 71 -8.58 -1.93 -5.07
C ASN A 71 -9.43 -0.90 -5.84
N ASP A 72 -9.02 0.36 -5.86
CA ASP A 72 -9.74 1.44 -6.51
C ASP A 72 -9.44 1.43 -8.02
N PRO A 73 -10.47 1.33 -8.89
CA PRO A 73 -10.28 1.32 -10.34
C PRO A 73 -9.54 2.54 -10.91
N SER A 74 -9.57 3.69 -10.23
CA SER A 74 -8.88 4.91 -10.68
C SER A 74 -7.35 4.82 -10.54
N TYR A 75 -6.86 3.91 -9.71
CA TYR A 75 -5.42 3.61 -9.54
C TYR A 75 -5.02 2.32 -10.25
N GLN A 76 -5.77 1.89 -11.26
CA GLN A 76 -5.46 0.68 -12.01
C GLN A 76 -4.26 0.88 -12.94
N GLN A 77 -3.32 -0.06 -12.85
CA GLN A 77 -2.21 -0.21 -13.78
C GLN A 77 -2.15 -1.67 -14.22
N GLN A 78 -1.67 -1.94 -15.44
CA GLN A 78 -1.55 -3.32 -15.91
C GLN A 78 -0.44 -3.47 -16.97
N GLY A 79 0.17 -4.66 -16.97
CA GLY A 79 0.95 -5.17 -18.08
C GLY A 79 0.12 -6.15 -18.91
N ASN A 80 0.33 -6.13 -20.22
CA ASN A 80 -0.31 -7.06 -21.15
C ASN A 80 0.76 -7.65 -22.07
N TRP A 81 0.81 -8.97 -22.19
CA TRP A 81 1.77 -9.68 -23.03
C TRP A 81 1.03 -10.68 -23.92
N PRO A 82 1.20 -10.61 -25.27
CA PRO A 82 0.51 -11.52 -26.18
C PRO A 82 0.81 -13.00 -25.90
N SER A 83 2.06 -13.30 -25.55
CA SER A 83 2.51 -14.62 -25.17
C SER A 83 3.77 -14.58 -24.32
N LEU A 84 3.95 -15.61 -23.50
CA LEU A 84 5.19 -15.90 -22.78
C LEU A 84 5.54 -17.37 -22.99
N ALA A 85 6.72 -17.63 -23.55
CA ALA A 85 7.24 -18.99 -23.64
C ALA A 85 7.49 -19.58 -22.24
N GLN A 86 7.54 -20.91 -22.14
CA GLN A 86 7.89 -21.56 -20.88
C GLN A 86 9.24 -21.05 -20.36
N ASN A 87 9.31 -20.74 -19.07
CA ASN A 87 10.44 -20.15 -18.35
C ASN A 87 10.83 -18.73 -18.81
N ALA A 88 10.04 -18.08 -19.66
CA ALA A 88 10.30 -16.70 -20.06
C ALA A 88 9.85 -15.71 -18.96
N THR A 89 10.58 -14.60 -18.86
CA THR A 89 10.19 -13.43 -18.08
C THR A 89 9.66 -12.36 -19.03
N SER A 90 8.57 -11.72 -18.66
CA SER A 90 7.95 -10.65 -19.43
C SER A 90 8.81 -9.37 -19.43
N SER A 91 8.48 -8.42 -20.31
CA SER A 91 8.88 -7.03 -20.08
C SER A 91 8.21 -6.50 -18.80
N SER A 92 8.82 -5.51 -18.15
CA SER A 92 8.27 -4.92 -16.92
C SER A 92 7.17 -3.89 -17.22
N PHE A 93 6.22 -3.76 -16.30
CA PHE A 93 5.39 -2.56 -16.18
C PHE A 93 5.52 -1.95 -14.77
N PRO A 94 5.43 -0.61 -14.63
CA PRO A 94 5.51 0.03 -13.33
C PRO A 94 4.17 -0.06 -12.58
N ALA A 95 4.23 -0.41 -11.30
CA ALA A 95 3.12 -0.34 -10.35
C ALA A 95 3.40 0.77 -9.32
N THR A 96 2.49 1.74 -9.22
CA THR A 96 2.54 2.87 -8.29
C THR A 96 1.74 2.54 -7.03
N TYR A 97 2.37 2.71 -5.87
CA TYR A 97 1.80 2.37 -4.58
C TYR A 97 2.15 3.43 -3.52
N TRP A 98 1.53 3.35 -2.34
CA TRP A 98 1.75 4.32 -1.26
C TRP A 98 2.14 3.62 0.03
N THR A 99 3.18 4.15 0.67
CA THR A 99 3.65 3.70 1.99
C THR A 99 3.35 4.74 3.06
N GLY A 100 3.25 4.32 4.32
CA GLY A 100 2.81 5.20 5.41
C GLY A 100 1.30 5.48 5.42
N ALA A 101 0.55 4.88 4.48
CA ALA A 101 -0.90 4.86 4.44
C ALA A 101 -1.44 3.47 4.85
N ILE A 102 -2.75 3.38 5.13
CA ILE A 102 -3.43 2.13 5.53
C ILE A 102 -3.77 1.25 4.31
N GLY A 103 -3.39 1.67 3.10
CA GLY A 103 -3.82 0.97 1.89
C GLY A 103 -3.04 -0.28 1.53
N HIS A 104 -3.64 -1.08 0.65
CA HIS A 104 -3.08 -2.35 0.19
C HIS A 104 -2.97 -2.37 -1.34
N ASP A 105 -2.00 -3.15 -1.83
CA ASP A 105 -1.79 -3.41 -3.25
C ASP A 105 -2.53 -4.68 -3.67
N TYR A 106 -3.52 -4.50 -4.55
CA TYR A 106 -4.38 -5.57 -5.03
C TYR A 106 -3.91 -6.05 -6.39
N TRP A 107 -3.75 -7.36 -6.50
CA TRP A 107 -3.18 -8.03 -7.66
C TRP A 107 -4.21 -8.94 -8.29
N TRP A 108 -4.21 -8.99 -9.62
CA TRP A 108 -5.03 -9.90 -10.37
C TRP A 108 -4.31 -10.32 -11.65
N VAL A 109 -4.43 -11.60 -12.01
CA VAL A 109 -3.85 -12.14 -13.24
C VAL A 109 -4.91 -12.86 -14.06
N GLN A 110 -4.76 -12.83 -15.37
CA GLN A 110 -5.46 -13.71 -16.31
C GLN A 110 -4.53 -14.09 -17.44
N PHE A 111 -4.62 -15.34 -17.89
CA PHE A 111 -3.92 -15.85 -19.07
C PHE A 111 -4.63 -17.09 -19.61
N GLN A 112 -4.28 -17.49 -20.82
CA GLN A 112 -4.74 -18.72 -21.46
C GLN A 112 -3.57 -19.72 -21.56
N ASP A 113 -3.80 -20.98 -21.19
CA ASP A 113 -2.83 -22.06 -21.38
C ASP A 113 -2.86 -22.65 -22.81
N ASP A 114 -2.01 -23.62 -23.08
CA ASP A 114 -1.90 -24.29 -24.38
C ASP A 114 -3.10 -25.18 -24.73
N ASN A 115 -3.92 -25.56 -23.74
CA ASN A 115 -5.18 -26.26 -23.94
C ASN A 115 -6.36 -25.32 -24.21
N GLY A 116 -6.11 -24.00 -24.22
CA GLY A 116 -7.11 -22.98 -24.43
C GLY A 116 -7.90 -22.61 -23.17
N LYS A 117 -7.53 -23.14 -22.00
CA LYS A 117 -8.19 -22.85 -20.72
C LYS A 117 -7.74 -21.49 -20.18
N ILE A 118 -8.69 -20.72 -19.66
CA ILE A 118 -8.44 -19.40 -19.09
C ILE A 118 -8.27 -19.54 -17.59
N TRP A 119 -7.12 -19.09 -17.09
CA TRP A 119 -6.76 -19.13 -15.67
C TRP A 119 -6.81 -17.73 -15.07
N THR A 120 -7.21 -17.65 -13.81
CA THR A 120 -7.23 -16.39 -13.05
C THR A 120 -7.09 -16.61 -11.54
N CYS A 121 -6.91 -15.54 -10.78
CA CYS A 121 -6.97 -15.56 -9.33
C CYS A 121 -8.17 -14.77 -8.80
N LYS A 122 -8.41 -14.87 -7.49
CA LYS A 122 -9.44 -14.09 -6.79
C LYS A 122 -9.25 -12.59 -7.05
N GLN A 123 -10.34 -11.89 -7.39
CA GLN A 123 -10.28 -10.50 -7.85
C GLN A 123 -9.83 -9.47 -6.81
N ASN A 124 -9.94 -9.78 -5.52
CA ASN A 124 -9.53 -8.94 -4.40
C ASN A 124 -8.36 -9.52 -3.60
N PHE A 125 -7.53 -10.35 -4.23
CA PHE A 125 -6.26 -10.77 -3.65
C PHE A 125 -5.35 -9.55 -3.48
N TYR A 126 -4.69 -9.45 -2.33
CA TYR A 126 -3.75 -8.38 -2.03
C TYR A 126 -2.44 -8.95 -1.51
N CYS A 127 -1.35 -8.25 -1.83
CA CYS A 127 -0.03 -8.48 -1.26
C CYS A 127 0.66 -7.12 -1.22
N THR A 128 0.84 -6.58 -0.02
CA THR A 128 1.20 -5.17 0.18
C THR A 128 2.70 -4.96 0.01
N LEU A 129 3.04 -3.99 -0.84
CA LEU A 129 4.39 -3.48 -1.04
C LEU A 129 4.76 -2.52 0.09
N ASP A 130 6.05 -2.48 0.44
CA ASP A 130 6.56 -1.53 1.43
C ASP A 130 7.67 -0.63 0.87
N ALA A 131 8.28 0.17 1.74
CA ALA A 131 9.29 1.15 1.35
C ALA A 131 10.56 0.51 0.76
N SER A 132 10.84 -0.76 1.05
CA SER A 132 11.99 -1.50 0.53
C SER A 132 11.81 -2.02 -0.90
N ASP A 133 10.56 -2.05 -1.40
CA ASP A 133 10.26 -2.48 -2.76
C ASP A 133 10.45 -1.37 -3.81
N ASP A 134 10.72 -0.14 -3.38
CA ASP A 134 10.78 1.03 -4.23
C ASP A 134 11.93 0.93 -5.25
N GLY A 135 11.60 1.09 -6.52
CA GLY A 135 12.53 0.92 -7.64
C GLY A 135 12.99 -0.52 -7.88
N THR A 136 12.55 -1.49 -7.09
CA THR A 136 12.95 -2.91 -7.22
C THR A 136 12.07 -3.66 -8.22
N THR A 137 12.41 -4.94 -8.46
CA THR A 137 11.61 -5.83 -9.30
C THR A 137 10.74 -6.75 -8.44
N VAL A 138 9.45 -6.77 -8.73
CA VAL A 138 8.48 -7.70 -8.16
C VAL A 138 8.20 -8.80 -9.18
N TYR A 139 8.43 -10.05 -8.78
CA TYR A 139 8.29 -11.21 -9.64
C TYR A 139 6.97 -11.93 -9.36
N PHE A 140 6.22 -12.20 -10.43
CA PHE A 140 4.98 -12.97 -10.39
C PHE A 140 5.21 -14.30 -11.12
N PHE A 141 5.45 -15.36 -10.38
CA PHE A 141 5.66 -16.69 -10.92
C PHE A 141 4.32 -17.39 -11.07
N LEU A 142 3.96 -17.75 -12.31
CA LEU A 142 2.76 -18.54 -12.61
C LEU A 142 3.16 -20.00 -12.72
N ASN A 143 2.76 -20.85 -11.76
CA ASN A 143 3.19 -22.24 -11.69
C ASN A 143 2.01 -23.18 -11.94
N GLY A 144 2.10 -24.00 -12.99
CA GLY A 144 1.01 -24.89 -13.38
C GLY A 144 1.02 -26.23 -12.65
N ALA A 145 2.11 -26.59 -11.96
CA ALA A 145 2.15 -27.80 -11.14
C ALA A 145 1.42 -27.62 -9.80
N SER A 146 1.52 -26.44 -9.20
CA SER A 146 0.81 -26.04 -7.98
C SER A 146 -0.49 -25.27 -8.26
N GLU A 147 -0.73 -24.88 -9.52
CA GLU A 147 -1.83 -24.01 -9.94
C GLU A 147 -1.93 -22.75 -9.07
N ASP A 148 -0.80 -22.06 -8.89
CA ASP A 148 -0.71 -20.86 -8.07
C ASP A 148 0.10 -19.75 -8.75
N MET A 149 -0.12 -18.54 -8.24
CA MET A 149 0.72 -17.40 -8.50
C MET A 149 1.49 -17.07 -7.23
N LYS A 150 2.81 -17.13 -7.31
CA LYS A 150 3.72 -16.69 -6.26
C LYS A 150 4.26 -15.30 -6.57
N ILE A 151 4.09 -14.39 -5.63
CA ILE A 151 4.67 -13.04 -5.69
C ILE A 151 5.90 -12.99 -4.81
N GLN A 152 7.02 -12.59 -5.39
CA GLN A 152 8.26 -12.34 -4.68
C GLN A 152 8.60 -10.85 -4.77
N MET A 153 8.70 -10.22 -3.62
CA MET A 153 9.06 -8.82 -3.43
C MET A 153 10.39 -8.73 -2.67
N THR A 154 10.96 -7.53 -2.57
CA THR A 154 12.15 -7.32 -1.72
C THR A 154 11.76 -7.38 -0.25
N SER A 155 10.59 -6.85 0.09
CA SER A 155 10.04 -6.80 1.45
C SER A 155 9.55 -8.15 1.96
N ASN A 156 8.80 -8.88 1.13
CA ASN A 156 8.05 -10.07 1.51
C ASN A 156 7.69 -10.95 0.29
N GLY A 157 6.74 -11.87 0.47
CA GLY A 157 6.07 -12.55 -0.63
C GLY A 157 4.68 -13.04 -0.22
N CYS A 158 3.86 -13.34 -1.21
CA CYS A 158 2.53 -13.92 -1.04
C CYS A 158 2.26 -14.94 -2.14
N ASP A 159 1.35 -15.88 -1.86
CA ASP A 159 0.93 -16.90 -2.80
C ASP A 159 -0.60 -16.92 -2.90
N ILE A 160 -1.14 -17.21 -4.07
CA ILE A 160 -2.59 -17.35 -4.30
C ILE A 160 -2.88 -18.44 -5.31
N SER A 161 -3.89 -19.26 -5.03
CA SER A 161 -4.37 -20.26 -5.98
C SER A 161 -4.96 -19.61 -7.23
N LEU A 162 -4.68 -20.23 -8.36
CA LEU A 162 -5.27 -19.96 -9.66
C LEU A 162 -6.37 -20.99 -9.93
N TYR A 163 -7.38 -20.58 -10.69
CA TYR A 163 -8.49 -21.44 -11.06
C TYR A 163 -8.98 -21.10 -12.48
N GLU A 164 -9.72 -22.03 -13.07
CA GLU A 164 -10.41 -21.83 -14.34
C GLU A 164 -11.49 -20.76 -14.22
N SER A 165 -11.43 -19.73 -15.07
CA SER A 165 -12.45 -18.68 -15.11
C SER A 165 -13.76 -19.14 -15.73
#